data_AF-A0A925XJ74-F1
#
_entry.id   AF-A0A925XJ74-F1
#
_cell.length_a   1.000
_cell.length_b   1.000
_cell.length_c   1.000
_cell.angle_alpha   90.00
_cell.angle_beta   90.00
_cell.angle_gamma   90.00
#
_symmetry.space_group_name_H-M   'P 1'
#
loop_
_entity.id
_entity.type
_entity.pdbx_description
1 polymer ?
#
loop_
_entity_poly.entity_id
_entity_poly.type
_entity_poly.pdbx_seq_one_letter_code
_entity_poly.pdbx_strand_id
1 'polypeptide(L)'
;VRFLDTRGLGEAGYDPAEDLDAFDDSTDVIVVVARVMDHALAEVLEPLKQIRAARPTRPVVLVLTCLHEAYPFEQHPDPDPFGTGLEADADDQTGQVTPAVHNPWPSALIPPSDLQRCLIEQEARFAGLADRIVPVDLTKPEEGFAQPEFGGRRLEETLIDVLPAACRQAILHLDDIRKSLQDLTAKQALPTIITYSSLAATAAATPLPWVDIPAVMGLQTRLIYVLADLYDQKMNVELLTKMVGAAAGGLALRFAVRAPLKFIPILGHTANAAMAFAYTFSLGKACCWYFGEVRDGHVPSPEDLNKVWGEQLQEAVAVWRKRRGST
;
A
#
# COMPACT_ATOMS: atom_id res chain seq x y z
N VAL A 1 4.61 13.38 11.08
CA VAL A 1 4.49 12.78 12.42
C VAL A 1 4.24 13.91 13.40
N ARG A 2 3.16 13.83 14.19
CA ARG A 2 2.82 14.81 15.24
C ARG A 2 2.82 14.05 16.55
N PHE A 3 3.65 14.46 17.49
CA PHE A 3 3.60 13.95 18.86
C PHE A 3 2.59 14.78 19.64
N LEU A 4 1.70 14.10 20.34
CA LEU A 4 0.76 14.71 21.28
C LEU A 4 1.26 14.33 22.67
N ASP A 5 1.73 15.31 23.41
CA ASP A 5 2.06 15.14 24.82
C ASP A 5 0.77 15.32 25.61
N THR A 6 0.29 14.26 26.25
CA THR A 6 -0.90 14.31 27.11
C THR A 6 -0.48 14.70 28.52
N ARG A 7 -1.44 15.06 29.37
CA ARG A 7 -1.16 15.09 30.82
C ARG A 7 -0.72 13.70 31.28
N GLY A 8 0.10 13.66 32.33
CA GLY A 8 0.49 12.39 32.92
C GLY A 8 -0.76 11.61 33.34
N LEU A 9 -0.88 10.35 32.92
CA LEU A 9 -2.02 9.50 33.29
C LEU A 9 -2.17 9.36 34.82
N GLY A 10 -1.08 9.56 35.58
CA GLY A 10 -1.04 9.60 37.06
C GLY A 10 -1.19 10.99 37.69
N GLU A 11 -1.73 11.98 36.99
CA GLU A 11 -2.03 13.27 37.59
C GLU A 11 -3.36 13.24 38.36
N ALA A 12 -3.40 13.84 39.54
CA ALA A 12 -4.60 13.89 40.37
C ALA A 12 -5.76 14.60 39.62
N GLY A 13 -6.86 13.89 39.41
CA GLY A 13 -8.03 14.39 38.68
C GLY A 13 -7.96 14.22 37.17
N TYR A 14 -7.05 13.39 36.65
CA TYR A 14 -7.03 13.00 35.24
C TYR A 14 -8.33 12.25 34.85
N ASP A 15 -9.01 12.72 33.80
CA ASP A 15 -10.17 12.05 33.21
C ASP A 15 -9.84 11.57 31.78
N PRO A 16 -9.70 10.25 31.55
CA PRO A 16 -9.44 9.70 30.22
C PRO A 16 -10.55 9.97 29.21
N ALA A 17 -11.77 10.29 29.65
CA ALA A 17 -12.88 10.59 28.74
C ALA A 17 -12.63 11.87 27.94
N GLU A 18 -11.99 12.89 28.54
CA GLU A 18 -11.68 14.15 27.84
C GLU A 18 -10.68 13.93 26.70
N ASP A 19 -9.63 13.14 26.95
CA ASP A 19 -8.61 12.83 25.93
C ASP A 19 -9.15 11.89 24.85
N LEU A 20 -10.02 10.94 25.21
CA LEU A 20 -10.73 10.11 24.25
C LEU A 20 -11.62 10.97 23.34
N ASP A 21 -12.43 11.88 23.90
CA ASP A 21 -13.28 12.74 23.09
C ASP A 21 -12.47 13.71 22.21
N ALA A 22 -11.33 14.20 22.69
CA ALA A 22 -10.51 15.17 21.97
C ALA A 22 -9.61 14.56 20.89
N PHE A 23 -9.07 13.36 21.11
CA PHE A 23 -7.95 12.85 20.31
C PHE A 23 -8.12 11.42 19.78
N ASP A 24 -9.16 10.68 20.17
CA ASP A 24 -9.30 9.27 19.82
C ASP A 24 -9.31 9.05 18.30
N ASP A 25 -9.96 9.93 17.54
CA ASP A 25 -10.01 9.92 16.06
C ASP A 25 -8.68 10.24 15.37
N SER A 26 -7.78 10.96 16.03
CA SER A 26 -6.51 11.43 15.45
C SER A 26 -5.27 10.68 15.96
N THR A 27 -5.46 9.81 16.95
CA THR A 27 -4.37 9.08 17.60
C THR A 27 -4.21 7.71 16.98
N ASP A 28 -3.17 7.56 16.17
CA ASP A 28 -2.89 6.32 15.44
C ASP A 28 -2.12 5.28 16.29
N VAL A 29 -1.26 5.74 17.21
CA VAL A 29 -0.44 4.91 18.12
C VAL A 29 -0.45 5.55 19.51
N ILE A 30 -0.55 4.72 20.56
CA ILE A 30 -0.34 5.15 21.94
C ILE A 30 1.04 4.70 22.39
N VAL A 31 1.81 5.63 22.96
CA VAL A 31 3.08 5.33 23.62
C VAL A 31 2.91 5.57 25.11
N VAL A 32 2.97 4.50 25.91
CA VAL A 32 2.91 4.59 27.37
C VAL A 32 4.33 4.57 27.89
N VAL A 33 4.73 5.59 28.65
CA VAL A 33 6.09 5.67 29.22
C VAL A 33 6.00 5.46 30.72
N ALA A 34 6.77 4.50 31.25
CA ALA A 34 6.84 4.22 32.68
C ALA A 34 8.27 3.85 33.08
N ARG A 35 8.70 4.21 34.30
CA ARG A 35 10.00 3.74 34.80
C ARG A 35 9.91 2.25 35.12
N VAL A 36 10.96 1.48 34.81
CA VAL A 36 10.95 0.03 35.02
C VAL A 36 10.72 -0.34 36.49
N MET A 37 11.27 0.47 37.41
CA MET A 37 11.16 0.27 38.86
C MET A 37 9.89 0.87 39.48
N ASP A 38 9.06 1.57 38.71
CA ASP A 38 7.82 2.12 39.24
C ASP A 38 6.72 1.04 39.32
N HIS A 39 6.26 0.78 40.54
CA HIS A 39 5.20 -0.18 40.79
C HIS A 39 3.84 0.45 41.14
N ALA A 40 3.78 1.77 41.32
CA ALA A 40 2.56 2.49 41.67
C ALA A 40 1.78 2.94 40.41
N LEU A 41 1.59 2.04 39.45
CA LEU A 41 1.04 2.36 38.14
C LEU A 41 -0.49 2.27 38.05
N ALA A 42 -1.20 2.18 39.17
CA ALA A 42 -2.66 2.05 39.18
C ALA A 42 -3.35 3.19 38.41
N GLU A 43 -2.87 4.41 38.60
CA GLU A 43 -3.40 5.60 37.93
C GLU A 43 -3.10 5.64 36.43
N VAL A 44 -2.11 4.88 35.95
CA VAL A 44 -1.82 4.71 34.51
C VAL A 44 -2.69 3.60 33.90
N LEU A 45 -2.86 2.50 34.63
CA LEU A 45 -3.54 1.30 34.13
C LEU A 45 -5.04 1.49 33.98
N GLU A 46 -5.70 2.19 34.91
CA GLU A 46 -7.15 2.39 34.84
C GLU A 46 -7.58 3.19 33.60
N PRO A 47 -6.97 4.35 33.29
CA PRO A 47 -7.15 5.02 32.01
C PRO A 47 -6.85 4.15 30.79
N LEU A 48 -5.71 3.45 30.81
CA LEU A 48 -5.27 2.66 29.67
C LEU A 48 -6.25 1.52 29.34
N LYS A 49 -6.88 0.90 30.36
CA LYS A 49 -7.94 -0.08 30.17
C LYS A 49 -9.14 0.50 29.43
N GLN A 50 -9.56 1.72 29.77
CA GLN A 50 -10.68 2.40 29.10
C GLN A 50 -10.32 2.72 27.65
N ILE A 51 -9.13 3.26 27.43
CA ILE A 51 -8.61 3.60 26.10
C ILE A 51 -8.50 2.36 25.21
N ARG A 52 -8.01 1.24 25.77
CA ARG A 52 -7.91 -0.05 25.07
C ARG A 52 -9.30 -0.64 24.76
N ALA A 53 -10.26 -0.50 25.68
CA ALA A 53 -11.63 -0.96 25.46
C ALA A 53 -12.34 -0.18 24.34
N ALA A 54 -12.08 1.13 24.23
CA ALA A 54 -12.66 1.98 23.19
C ALA A 54 -12.15 1.61 21.78
N ARG A 55 -10.85 1.36 21.63
CA ARG A 55 -10.24 0.92 20.36
C ARG A 55 -9.28 -0.26 20.54
N PRO A 56 -9.78 -1.51 20.54
CA PRO A 56 -8.95 -2.70 20.77
C PRO A 56 -7.82 -2.86 19.77
N THR A 57 -8.02 -2.40 18.53
CA THR A 57 -7.07 -2.54 17.41
C THR A 57 -6.01 -1.44 17.36
N ARG A 58 -6.10 -0.39 18.19
CA ARG A 58 -5.10 0.69 18.21
C ARG A 58 -3.80 0.18 18.85
N PRO A 59 -2.65 0.27 18.16
CA PRO A 59 -1.37 -0.15 18.73
C PRO A 59 -1.03 0.64 20.00
N VAL A 60 -0.63 -0.08 21.05
CA VAL A 60 -0.07 0.48 22.29
C VAL A 60 1.34 -0.06 22.48
N VAL A 61 2.31 0.86 22.57
CA VAL A 61 3.72 0.56 22.85
C VAL A 61 4.02 1.02 24.28
N LEU A 62 4.40 0.10 25.16
CA LEU A 62 4.93 0.41 26.48
C LEU A 62 6.43 0.64 26.38
N VAL A 63 6.91 1.79 26.82
CA VAL A 63 8.32 2.15 26.89
C VAL A 63 8.74 2.15 28.35
N LEU A 64 9.57 1.19 28.73
CA LEU A 64 10.10 1.06 30.08
C LEU A 64 11.43 1.81 30.16
N THR A 65 11.46 2.89 30.95
CA THR A 65 12.62 3.80 31.07
C THR A 65 13.39 3.59 32.37
N CYS A 66 14.54 4.27 32.51
CA CYS A 66 15.35 4.29 33.72
C CYS A 66 15.81 2.88 34.15
N LEU A 67 16.26 2.07 33.19
CA LEU A 67 16.73 0.71 33.44
C LEU A 67 17.89 0.67 34.43
N HIS A 68 18.78 1.67 34.38
CA HIS A 68 19.93 1.83 35.26
C HIS A 68 19.58 1.91 36.76
N GLU A 69 18.34 2.27 37.11
CA GLU A 69 17.88 2.24 38.50
C GLU A 69 17.86 0.80 39.07
N ALA A 70 17.73 -0.21 38.21
CA ALA A 70 17.70 -1.62 38.59
C ALA A 70 19.11 -2.26 38.74
N TYR A 71 20.17 -1.55 38.36
CA TYR A 71 21.58 -1.95 38.50
C TYR A 71 22.43 -0.72 38.83
N PRO A 72 22.26 -0.12 40.03
CA PRO A 72 22.89 1.13 40.37
C PRO A 72 24.42 1.00 40.37
N PHE A 73 25.10 2.04 39.87
CA PHE A 73 26.56 2.13 39.75
C PHE A 73 27.19 1.17 38.73
N GLU A 74 26.39 0.46 37.94
CA GLU A 74 26.86 -0.41 36.85
C GLU A 74 26.61 0.26 35.48
N GLN A 75 27.38 -0.14 34.47
CA GLN A 75 27.13 0.27 33.08
C GLN A 75 25.97 -0.54 32.50
N HIS A 76 25.35 -0.04 31.42
CA HIS A 76 24.40 -0.84 30.66
C HIS A 76 25.03 -2.16 30.20
N PRO A 77 24.29 -3.28 30.21
CA PRO A 77 24.81 -4.54 29.71
C PRO A 77 25.26 -4.42 28.26
N ASP A 78 26.47 -4.91 27.98
CA ASP A 78 27.07 -4.98 26.65
C ASP A 78 27.59 -6.41 26.42
N PRO A 79 27.00 -7.19 25.49
CA PRO A 79 26.03 -6.78 24.47
C PRO A 79 24.62 -6.49 25.02
N ASP A 80 23.83 -5.72 24.27
CA ASP A 80 22.42 -5.41 24.57
C ASP A 80 21.59 -6.71 24.64
N PRO A 81 21.06 -7.09 25.81
CA PRO A 81 20.40 -8.39 26.03
C PRO A 81 18.99 -8.44 25.43
N PHE A 82 18.44 -7.29 25.03
CA PHE A 82 17.16 -7.18 24.38
C PHE A 82 17.30 -7.34 22.86
N GLY A 83 18.48 -7.02 22.30
CA GLY A 83 18.71 -7.04 20.87
C GLY A 83 17.87 -6.01 20.10
N THR A 84 18.09 -5.98 18.79
CA THR A 84 17.16 -5.42 17.81
C THR A 84 16.30 -6.60 17.33
N GLY A 85 15.02 -6.40 17.03
CA GLY A 85 14.11 -7.49 16.63
C GLY A 85 14.52 -8.28 15.36
N LEU A 86 15.69 -8.01 14.79
CA LEU A 86 16.29 -8.58 13.58
C LEU A 86 17.42 -9.58 13.85
N GLU A 87 17.95 -9.68 15.08
CA GLU A 87 19.08 -10.58 15.39
C GLU A 87 18.65 -12.00 15.79
N ALA A 88 17.34 -12.25 15.98
CA ALA A 88 16.84 -13.55 16.38
C ALA A 88 16.77 -14.60 15.24
N ASP A 89 16.85 -14.19 13.96
CA ASP A 89 16.63 -15.09 12.80
C ASP A 89 17.78 -15.06 11.77
N ALA A 90 19.03 -14.94 12.21
CA ALA A 90 20.18 -15.11 11.29
C ALA A 90 20.41 -16.58 10.84
N ASP A 91 19.56 -17.53 11.26
CA ASP A 91 19.69 -18.96 10.94
C ASP A 91 18.54 -19.55 10.11
N ASP A 92 17.49 -18.78 9.77
CA ASP A 92 16.41 -19.28 8.92
C ASP A 92 16.56 -18.77 7.47
N GLN A 93 17.07 -19.63 6.58
CA GLN A 93 17.29 -19.38 5.15
C GLN A 93 15.98 -19.32 4.33
N THR A 94 14.82 -19.22 4.97
CA THR A 94 13.54 -19.05 4.29
C THR A 94 13.10 -17.60 4.46
N GLY A 95 13.22 -16.79 3.41
CA GLY A 95 12.90 -15.35 3.38
C GLY A 95 11.42 -15.01 3.60
N GLN A 96 10.82 -15.52 4.67
CA GLN A 96 9.46 -15.27 5.11
C GLN A 96 9.54 -14.49 6.42
N VAL A 97 9.49 -13.16 6.30
CA VAL A 97 9.38 -12.26 7.45
C VAL A 97 7.98 -12.44 8.05
N THR A 98 7.84 -13.30 9.05
CA THR A 98 6.64 -13.32 9.89
C THR A 98 6.65 -12.05 10.76
N PRO A 99 5.57 -11.25 10.78
CA PRO A 99 5.49 -10.12 11.68
C PRO A 99 5.51 -10.67 13.10
N ALA A 100 6.54 -10.33 13.87
CA ALA A 100 6.71 -10.77 15.26
C ALA A 100 5.57 -10.20 16.12
N VAL A 101 4.46 -10.92 16.18
CA VAL A 101 3.41 -10.75 17.18
C VAL A 101 3.97 -11.38 18.45
N HIS A 102 4.29 -10.54 19.43
CA HIS A 102 5.04 -10.86 20.64
C HIS A 102 6.42 -11.49 20.37
N ASN A 103 7.47 -10.66 20.34
CA ASN A 103 8.79 -11.16 20.69
C ASN A 103 8.99 -10.86 22.19
N PRO A 104 8.68 -11.78 23.12
CA PRO A 104 9.19 -11.65 24.47
C PRO A 104 10.70 -11.71 24.34
N TRP A 105 11.38 -10.64 24.77
CA TRP A 105 12.83 -10.65 24.98
C TRP A 105 13.18 -11.98 25.65
N PRO A 106 14.11 -12.79 25.13
CA PRO A 106 14.39 -14.09 25.73
C PRO A 106 14.87 -13.85 27.16
N SER A 107 13.98 -14.03 28.12
CA SER A 107 14.23 -13.78 29.55
C SER A 107 15.40 -14.63 30.06
N ALA A 108 15.74 -15.70 29.34
CA ALA A 108 16.93 -16.54 29.54
C ALA A 108 18.28 -15.84 29.23
N LEU A 109 18.31 -14.78 28.40
CA LEU A 109 19.52 -14.01 28.09
C LEU A 109 19.79 -12.89 29.09
N ILE A 110 18.78 -12.49 29.88
CA ILE A 110 18.96 -11.49 30.94
C ILE A 110 19.40 -12.23 32.21
N PRO A 111 20.60 -11.95 32.75
CA PRO A 111 21.05 -12.60 33.99
C PRO A 111 20.05 -12.33 35.11
N PRO A 112 19.82 -13.30 36.03
CA PRO A 112 18.94 -13.11 37.20
C PRO A 112 19.36 -11.88 38.00
N SER A 113 18.62 -10.79 37.81
CA SER A 113 18.90 -9.44 38.32
C SER A 113 17.59 -8.78 38.72
N ASP A 114 17.68 -7.69 39.49
CA ASP A 114 16.49 -6.91 39.85
C ASP A 114 15.80 -6.32 38.62
N LEU A 115 16.55 -6.03 37.55
CA LEU A 115 16.01 -5.66 36.24
C LEU A 115 15.07 -6.73 35.68
N GLN A 116 15.51 -7.98 35.64
CA GLN A 116 14.71 -9.09 35.10
C GLN A 116 13.38 -9.25 35.87
N ARG A 117 13.43 -9.15 37.21
CA ARG A 117 12.23 -9.23 38.06
C ARG A 117 11.24 -8.12 37.73
N CYS A 118 11.74 -6.89 37.59
CA CYS A 118 10.89 -5.75 37.30
C CYS A 118 10.28 -5.84 35.91
N LEU A 119 11.04 -6.29 34.90
CA LEU A 119 10.52 -6.51 33.56
C LEU A 119 9.38 -7.54 33.53
N ILE A 120 9.53 -8.67 34.24
CA ILE A 120 8.49 -9.70 34.35
C ILE A 120 7.22 -9.12 35.00
N GLU A 121 7.38 -8.34 36.07
CA GLU A 121 6.26 -7.69 36.75
C GLU A 121 5.56 -6.66 35.85
N GLN A 122 6.31 -5.86 35.08
CA GLN A 122 5.72 -4.92 34.13
C GLN A 122 5.00 -5.65 33.00
N GLU A 123 5.58 -6.72 32.45
CA GLU A 123 4.94 -7.53 31.42
C GLU A 123 3.60 -8.11 31.91
N ALA A 124 3.58 -8.69 33.10
CA ALA A 124 2.35 -9.21 33.70
C ALA A 124 1.31 -8.10 33.94
N ARG A 125 1.74 -6.92 34.37
CA ARG A 125 0.87 -5.78 34.68
C ARG A 125 0.23 -5.16 33.44
N PHE A 126 0.96 -5.11 32.33
CA PHE A 126 0.49 -4.56 31.05
C PHE A 126 -0.02 -5.64 30.08
N ALA A 127 -0.14 -6.90 30.54
CA ALA A 127 -0.69 -8.00 29.76
C ALA A 127 -2.08 -7.66 29.23
N GLY A 128 -2.27 -7.74 27.91
CA GLY A 128 -3.51 -7.39 27.22
C GLY A 128 -3.77 -5.88 27.09
N LEU A 129 -2.89 -5.02 27.61
CA LEU A 129 -2.95 -3.56 27.48
C LEU A 129 -1.90 -3.01 26.52
N ALA A 130 -0.69 -3.59 26.50
CA ALA A 130 0.38 -3.22 25.58
C ALA A 130 0.59 -4.33 24.53
N ASP A 131 0.78 -3.93 23.26
CA ASP A 131 1.08 -4.85 22.15
C ASP A 131 2.59 -5.09 22.03
N ARG A 132 3.40 -4.07 22.38
CA ARG A 132 4.87 -4.11 22.41
C ARG A 132 5.37 -3.50 23.70
N ILE A 133 6.42 -4.08 24.28
CA ILE A 133 7.11 -3.55 25.47
C ILE A 133 8.56 -3.33 25.08
N VAL A 134 9.06 -2.10 25.25
CA VAL A 134 10.38 -1.67 24.80
C VAL A 134 11.17 -1.10 25.98
N PRO A 135 12.15 -1.85 26.51
CA PRO A 135 13.09 -1.32 27.50
C PRO A 135 14.04 -0.32 26.84
N VAL A 136 14.17 0.88 27.39
CA VAL A 136 15.09 1.93 26.91
C VAL A 136 15.70 2.67 28.09
N ASP A 137 16.87 3.26 27.88
CA ASP A 137 17.46 4.16 28.84
C ASP A 137 18.16 5.31 28.13
N LEU A 138 17.50 6.47 28.13
CA LEU A 138 17.98 7.68 27.49
C LEU A 138 18.56 8.60 28.57
N THR A 139 19.87 8.53 28.75
CA THR A 139 20.62 9.27 29.77
C THR A 139 21.38 10.42 29.14
N LYS A 140 21.70 11.47 29.92
CA LYS A 140 22.53 12.55 29.41
C LYS A 140 23.99 12.07 29.30
N PRO A 141 24.76 12.50 28.29
CA PRO A 141 26.18 12.14 28.18
C PRO A 141 27.02 12.49 29.43
N GLU A 142 26.59 13.50 30.18
CA GLU A 142 27.22 13.97 31.43
C GLU A 142 27.08 12.97 32.59
N GLU A 143 26.16 12.00 32.51
CA GLU A 143 25.91 11.00 33.55
C GLU A 143 26.92 9.84 33.51
N GLY A 144 27.80 9.79 32.49
CA GLY A 144 28.94 8.87 32.45
C GLY A 144 28.62 7.44 31.97
N PHE A 145 27.46 7.23 31.36
CA PHE A 145 27.12 5.96 30.70
C PHE A 145 27.83 5.83 29.35
N ALA A 146 28.37 4.64 29.06
CA ALA A 146 29.06 4.35 27.81
C ALA A 146 28.11 4.36 26.60
N GLN A 147 26.83 4.06 26.81
CA GLN A 147 25.78 4.08 25.80
C GLN A 147 24.61 4.98 26.25
N PRO A 148 24.67 6.30 26.05
CA PRO A 148 23.63 7.24 26.52
C PRO A 148 22.25 7.06 25.87
N GLU A 149 22.20 6.44 24.69
CA GLU A 149 20.97 6.18 23.92
C GLU A 149 20.59 4.70 23.96
N PHE A 150 20.80 4.03 25.09
CA PHE A 150 20.60 2.58 25.23
C PHE A 150 19.15 2.20 24.86
N GLY A 151 19.00 1.34 23.85
CA GLY A 151 17.68 0.93 23.34
C GLY A 151 16.95 1.96 22.45
N GLY A 152 17.55 3.11 22.12
CA GLY A 152 16.92 4.11 21.24
C GLY A 152 16.57 3.56 19.85
N ARG A 153 17.49 2.81 19.23
CA ARG A 153 17.26 2.16 17.93
C ARG A 153 16.13 1.13 17.97
N ARG A 154 16.06 0.35 19.05
CA ARG A 154 14.98 -0.62 19.28
C ARG A 154 13.61 0.06 19.36
N LEU A 155 13.53 1.22 20.01
CA LEU A 155 12.31 2.02 20.05
C LEU A 155 11.92 2.54 18.66
N GLU A 156 12.88 3.08 17.90
CA GLU A 156 12.65 3.54 16.53
C GLU A 156 12.09 2.42 15.64
N GLU A 157 12.74 1.25 15.65
CA GLU A 157 12.32 0.07 14.87
C GLU A 157 10.92 -0.41 15.28
N THR A 158 10.64 -0.46 16.59
CA THR A 158 9.31 -0.84 17.09
C THR A 158 8.24 0.14 16.63
N LEU A 159 8.53 1.45 16.65
CA LEU A 159 7.59 2.47 16.17
C LEU A 159 7.34 2.32 14.67
N ILE A 160 8.36 2.02 13.86
CA ILE A 160 8.22 1.74 12.43
C ILE A 160 7.34 0.51 12.18
N ASP A 161 7.54 -0.56 12.95
CA ASP A 161 6.78 -1.80 12.82
C ASP A 161 5.28 -1.64 13.11
N VAL A 162 4.91 -0.72 14.01
CA VAL A 162 3.50 -0.48 14.34
C VAL A 162 2.80 0.48 13.37
N LEU A 163 3.55 1.23 12.54
CA LEU A 163 2.97 2.20 11.59
C LEU A 163 1.94 1.59 10.62
N PRO A 164 2.13 0.41 10.01
CA PRO A 164 1.14 -0.16 9.09
C PRO A 164 -0.19 -0.47 9.78
N ALA A 165 -0.15 -0.89 11.05
CA ALA A 165 -1.35 -1.13 11.85
C ALA A 165 -2.04 0.19 12.21
N ALA A 166 -1.26 1.20 12.58
CA ALA A 166 -1.71 2.55 12.91
C ALA A 166 -2.41 3.25 11.73
N CYS A 167 -1.81 3.17 10.54
CA CYS A 167 -2.28 3.85 9.33
C CYS A 167 -3.27 3.04 8.49
N ARG A 168 -3.71 1.85 8.95
CA ARG A 168 -4.53 0.93 8.13
C ARG A 168 -5.77 1.61 7.55
N GLN A 169 -6.52 2.35 8.35
CA GLN A 169 -7.76 3.02 7.93
C GLN A 169 -7.47 4.10 6.86
N ALA A 170 -6.40 4.88 7.06
CA ALA A 170 -5.98 5.91 6.12
C ALA A 170 -5.55 5.30 4.78
N ILE A 171 -4.80 4.18 4.81
CA ILE A 171 -4.38 3.45 3.61
C ILE A 171 -5.59 2.90 2.86
N LEU A 172 -6.54 2.26 3.56
CA LEU A 172 -7.77 1.73 2.94
C LEU A 172 -8.61 2.84 2.31
N HIS A 173 -8.74 3.98 2.99
CA HIS A 173 -9.49 5.12 2.46
C HIS A 173 -8.82 5.72 1.21
N LEU A 174 -7.49 5.76 1.17
CA LEU A 174 -6.74 6.18 -0.03
C LEU A 174 -6.95 5.22 -1.20
N ASP A 175 -6.97 3.91 -0.95
CA ASP A 175 -7.24 2.90 -1.99
C ASP A 175 -8.65 3.06 -2.59
N ASP A 176 -9.65 3.33 -1.76
CA ASP A 176 -11.03 3.56 -2.21
C ASP A 176 -11.15 4.86 -3.03
N ILE A 177 -10.51 5.95 -2.58
CA ILE A 177 -10.43 7.20 -3.35
C ILE A 177 -9.76 6.94 -4.70
N ARG A 178 -8.65 6.19 -4.72
CA ARG A 178 -7.90 5.87 -5.95
C ARG A 178 -8.76 5.11 -6.95
N LYS A 179 -9.47 4.07 -6.50
CA LYS A 179 -10.42 3.31 -7.33
C LYS A 179 -11.54 4.19 -7.88
N SER A 180 -12.09 5.07 -7.06
CA SER A 180 -13.13 6.02 -7.51
C SER A 180 -12.61 6.95 -8.61
N LEU A 181 -11.40 7.50 -8.45
CA LEU A 181 -10.76 8.34 -9.47
C LEU A 181 -10.48 7.57 -10.77
N GLN A 182 -10.04 6.32 -10.69
CA GLN A 182 -9.86 5.47 -11.87
C GLN A 182 -11.17 5.28 -12.65
N ASP A 183 -12.26 4.96 -11.97
CA ASP A 183 -13.57 4.79 -12.61
C ASP A 183 -14.04 6.10 -13.28
N LEU A 184 -13.80 7.25 -12.65
CA LEU A 184 -14.08 8.56 -13.26
C LEU A 184 -13.23 8.83 -14.51
N THR A 185 -11.92 8.57 -14.47
CA THR A 185 -11.04 8.73 -15.64
C THR A 185 -11.47 7.79 -16.78
N ALA A 186 -11.84 6.53 -16.46
CA ALA A 186 -12.34 5.58 -17.45
C ALA A 186 -13.68 6.03 -18.08
N LYS A 187 -14.58 6.61 -17.28
CA LYS A 187 -15.83 7.22 -17.78
C LYS A 187 -15.57 8.42 -18.68
N GLN A 188 -14.58 9.27 -18.35
CA GLN A 188 -14.17 10.41 -19.16
C GLN A 188 -13.51 9.99 -20.49
N ALA A 189 -12.78 8.88 -20.51
CA ALA A 189 -12.15 8.34 -21.72
C ALA A 189 -13.16 7.74 -22.72
N LEU A 190 -14.31 7.24 -22.23
CA LEU A 190 -15.26 6.47 -23.02
C LEU A 190 -15.78 7.19 -24.28
N PRO A 191 -16.18 8.48 -24.24
CA PRO A 191 -16.58 9.21 -25.44
C PRO A 191 -15.48 9.30 -26.50
N THR A 192 -14.22 9.47 -26.08
CA THR A 192 -13.06 9.50 -26.98
C THR A 192 -12.87 8.13 -27.64
N ILE A 193 -12.85 7.05 -26.85
CA ILE A 193 -12.71 5.67 -27.37
C ILE A 193 -13.78 5.38 -28.41
N ILE A 194 -15.03 5.69 -28.08
CA ILE A 194 -16.17 5.54 -28.97
C ILE A 194 -16.01 6.33 -30.27
N THR A 195 -15.54 7.57 -30.19
CA THR A 195 -15.34 8.45 -31.36
C THR A 195 -14.30 7.86 -32.29
N TYR A 196 -13.13 7.51 -31.77
CA TYR A 196 -12.06 6.88 -32.56
C TYR A 196 -12.49 5.53 -33.13
N SER A 197 -13.24 4.73 -32.38
CA SER A 197 -13.77 3.45 -32.85
C SER A 197 -14.78 3.62 -33.99
N SER A 198 -15.61 4.65 -33.91
CA SER A 198 -16.57 4.99 -34.96
C SER A 198 -15.84 5.46 -36.23
N LEU A 199 -14.80 6.29 -36.08
CA LEU A 199 -13.96 6.73 -37.20
C LEU A 199 -13.21 5.56 -37.85
N ALA A 200 -12.68 4.62 -37.06
CA ALA A 200 -12.04 3.40 -37.56
C ALA A 200 -13.04 2.51 -38.33
N ALA A 201 -14.27 2.38 -37.84
CA ALA A 201 -15.33 1.67 -38.53
C ALA A 201 -15.67 2.30 -39.88
N THR A 202 -15.74 3.62 -39.95
CA THR A 202 -15.95 4.37 -41.20
C THR A 202 -14.78 4.16 -42.17
N ALA A 203 -13.54 4.23 -41.69
CA ALA A 203 -12.35 3.98 -42.50
C ALA A 203 -12.29 2.54 -43.04
N ALA A 204 -12.81 1.56 -42.29
CA ALA A 204 -12.89 0.17 -42.72
C ALA A 204 -14.09 -0.12 -43.66
N ALA A 205 -15.07 0.78 -43.72
CA ALA A 205 -16.21 0.66 -44.63
C ALA A 205 -15.90 1.19 -46.04
N THR A 206 -14.83 1.99 -46.21
CA THR A 206 -14.46 2.54 -47.51
C THR A 206 -13.71 1.49 -48.36
N PRO A 207 -14.10 1.28 -49.62
CA PRO A 207 -13.50 0.27 -50.50
C PRO A 207 -12.20 0.78 -51.16
N LEU A 208 -11.28 1.34 -50.37
CA LEU A 208 -9.99 1.87 -50.87
C LEU A 208 -8.84 0.97 -50.40
N PRO A 209 -8.31 0.11 -51.29
CA PRO A 209 -7.17 -0.74 -50.96
C PRO A 209 -5.96 0.10 -50.52
N TRP A 210 -5.29 -0.32 -49.44
CA TRP A 210 -4.03 0.26 -48.93
C TRP A 210 -4.13 1.63 -48.24
N VAL A 211 -5.29 2.29 -48.28
CA VAL A 211 -5.51 3.58 -47.59
C VAL A 211 -6.16 3.38 -46.22
N ASP A 212 -6.97 2.32 -46.10
CA ASP A 212 -7.66 1.88 -44.89
C ASP A 212 -6.69 1.51 -43.75
N ILE A 213 -5.64 0.74 -44.04
CA ILE A 213 -4.69 0.26 -43.03
C ILE A 213 -3.90 1.42 -42.39
N PRO A 214 -3.21 2.31 -43.15
CA PRO A 214 -2.50 3.43 -42.55
C PRO A 214 -3.42 4.40 -41.79
N ALA A 215 -4.64 4.63 -42.30
CA ALA A 215 -5.61 5.48 -41.63
C ALA A 215 -6.02 4.91 -40.27
N VAL A 216 -6.42 3.64 -40.20
CA VAL A 216 -6.80 2.98 -38.94
C VAL A 216 -5.64 2.95 -37.95
N MET A 217 -4.41 2.67 -38.42
CA MET A 217 -3.22 2.72 -37.56
C MET A 217 -2.94 4.12 -37.01
N GLY A 218 -3.08 5.17 -37.83
CA GLY A 218 -2.95 6.56 -37.39
C GLY A 218 -4.01 6.93 -36.33
N LEU A 219 -5.25 6.50 -36.54
CA LEU A 219 -6.35 6.67 -35.58
C LEU A 219 -6.08 5.96 -34.25
N GLN A 220 -5.65 4.69 -34.29
CA GLN A 220 -5.32 3.92 -33.09
C GLN A 220 -4.13 4.51 -32.33
N THR A 221 -3.09 4.94 -33.05
CA THR A 221 -1.93 5.60 -32.45
C THR A 221 -2.37 6.89 -31.74
N ARG A 222 -3.14 7.74 -32.42
CA ARG A 222 -3.63 8.99 -31.83
C ARG A 222 -4.54 8.75 -30.64
N LEU A 223 -5.41 7.74 -30.69
CA LEU A 223 -6.22 7.32 -29.55
C LEU A 223 -5.33 7.00 -28.34
N ILE A 224 -4.29 6.19 -28.53
CA ILE A 224 -3.35 5.83 -27.45
C ILE A 224 -2.68 7.07 -26.86
N TYR A 225 -2.23 8.03 -27.68
CA TYR A 225 -1.66 9.29 -27.21
C TYR A 225 -2.65 10.13 -26.40
N VAL A 226 -3.88 10.29 -26.88
CA VAL A 226 -4.92 11.05 -26.18
C VAL A 226 -5.27 10.38 -24.85
N LEU A 227 -5.32 9.05 -24.81
CA LEU A 227 -5.55 8.32 -23.57
C LEU A 227 -4.37 8.43 -22.60
N ALA A 228 -3.13 8.35 -23.06
CA ALA A 228 -1.98 8.53 -22.17
C ALA A 228 -1.96 9.92 -21.54
N ASP A 229 -2.23 10.97 -22.34
CA ASP A 229 -2.34 12.35 -21.86
C ASP A 229 -3.46 12.52 -20.81
N LEU A 230 -4.62 11.89 -21.04
CA LEU A 230 -5.73 11.87 -20.08
C LEU A 230 -5.35 11.20 -18.74
N TYR A 231 -4.45 10.22 -18.76
CA TYR A 231 -3.96 9.52 -17.57
C TYR A 231 -2.68 10.16 -16.99
N ASP A 232 -2.29 11.35 -17.47
CA ASP A 232 -1.05 12.07 -17.13
C ASP A 232 0.23 11.22 -17.33
N GLN A 233 0.16 10.25 -18.24
CA GLN A 233 1.27 9.40 -18.61
C GLN A 233 2.06 10.09 -19.73
N LYS A 234 3.24 10.62 -19.39
CA LYS A 234 4.17 11.13 -20.41
C LYS A 234 4.62 9.99 -21.30
N MET A 235 4.14 10.00 -22.55
CA MET A 235 4.49 8.98 -23.53
C MET A 235 5.97 9.08 -23.91
N ASN A 236 6.82 8.38 -23.16
CA ASN A 236 8.24 8.24 -23.49
C ASN A 236 8.45 6.94 -24.27
N VAL A 237 9.46 6.94 -25.14
CA VAL A 237 9.93 5.71 -25.83
C VAL A 237 10.20 4.61 -24.80
N GLU A 238 10.61 4.97 -23.58
CA GLU A 238 10.79 4.04 -22.46
C GLU A 238 9.49 3.43 -21.93
N LEU A 239 8.38 4.18 -21.87
CA LEU A 239 7.07 3.64 -21.48
C LEU A 239 6.52 2.74 -22.59
N LEU A 240 6.79 3.08 -23.84
CA LEU A 240 6.47 2.27 -25.01
C LEU A 240 7.32 0.98 -25.04
N THR A 241 8.61 1.05 -24.73
CA THR A 241 9.48 -0.13 -24.60
C THR A 241 9.21 -0.93 -23.33
N LYS A 242 8.65 -0.33 -22.26
CA LYS A 242 8.13 -1.07 -21.09
C LYS A 242 6.81 -1.76 -21.40
N MET A 243 5.89 -1.12 -22.14
CA MET A 243 4.70 -1.80 -22.68
C MET A 243 5.07 -2.95 -23.63
N VAL A 244 6.06 -2.73 -24.50
CA VAL A 244 6.56 -3.74 -25.46
C VAL A 244 7.47 -4.78 -24.80
N GLY A 245 8.20 -4.42 -23.75
CA GLY A 245 9.20 -5.23 -23.07
C GLY A 245 8.62 -6.07 -21.93
N ALA A 246 7.63 -5.55 -21.20
CA ALA A 246 6.76 -6.38 -20.37
C ALA A 246 6.00 -7.35 -21.28
N ALA A 247 5.48 -6.88 -22.43
CA ALA A 247 4.85 -7.70 -23.47
C ALA A 247 5.83 -8.39 -24.42
N ALA A 248 6.92 -8.95 -23.89
CA ALA A 248 7.92 -9.72 -24.65
C ALA A 248 7.23 -10.69 -25.65
N GLY A 249 7.16 -10.25 -26.91
CA GLY A 249 6.64 -11.02 -28.05
C GLY A 249 5.17 -10.77 -28.47
N GLY A 250 4.31 -10.10 -27.69
CA GLY A 250 2.86 -10.13 -27.92
C GLY A 250 2.22 -8.89 -28.56
N LEU A 251 2.50 -7.70 -28.04
CA LEU A 251 1.72 -6.50 -28.39
C LEU A 251 2.22 -5.82 -29.68
N ALA A 252 3.53 -5.71 -29.86
CA ALA A 252 4.13 -5.31 -31.15
C ALA A 252 3.82 -6.33 -32.25
N LEU A 253 3.70 -7.62 -31.87
CA LEU A 253 3.28 -8.67 -32.80
C LEU A 253 1.77 -8.60 -33.09
N ARG A 254 0.90 -8.04 -32.26
CA ARG A 254 -0.52 -7.77 -32.61
C ARG A 254 -0.73 -6.53 -33.49
N PHE A 255 0.14 -5.53 -33.38
CA PHE A 255 0.21 -4.48 -34.40
C PHE A 255 0.70 -5.01 -35.76
N ALA A 256 1.32 -6.20 -35.78
CA ALA A 256 1.84 -6.86 -36.98
C ALA A 256 1.14 -8.18 -37.38
N VAL A 257 0.27 -8.78 -36.57
CA VAL A 257 -0.35 -10.08 -36.87
C VAL A 257 -1.67 -9.85 -37.59
N ARG A 258 -1.48 -9.63 -38.89
CA ARG A 258 -2.20 -10.29 -39.96
C ARG A 258 -3.72 -10.09 -39.95
N ALA A 259 -4.11 -9.05 -40.68
CA ALA A 259 -4.93 -9.24 -41.87
C ALA A 259 -6.19 -10.13 -41.72
N PRO A 260 -7.26 -9.69 -41.03
CA PRO A 260 -8.59 -10.07 -41.47
C PRO A 260 -8.95 -9.35 -42.79
N LEU A 261 -8.26 -8.24 -43.10
CA LEU A 261 -8.54 -7.40 -44.27
C LEU A 261 -8.33 -8.07 -45.63
N LYS A 262 -7.76 -9.27 -45.71
CA LYS A 262 -7.50 -9.89 -47.02
C LYS A 262 -8.08 -11.27 -47.29
N PHE A 263 -8.82 -11.93 -46.38
CA PHE A 263 -9.15 -13.34 -46.63
C PHE A 263 -10.50 -13.87 -46.14
N ILE A 264 -11.59 -13.08 -46.17
CA ILE A 264 -12.94 -13.69 -46.28
C ILE A 264 -13.78 -12.93 -47.32
N PRO A 265 -13.74 -13.32 -48.61
CA PRO A 265 -14.49 -12.69 -49.70
C PRO A 265 -16.02 -12.89 -49.63
N ILE A 266 -16.59 -13.14 -48.44
CA ILE A 266 -18.02 -13.50 -48.22
C ILE A 266 -18.68 -12.68 -47.09
N LEU A 267 -17.92 -11.94 -46.26
CA LEU A 267 -18.52 -11.13 -45.19
C LEU A 267 -18.69 -9.68 -45.66
N GLY A 268 -19.94 -9.23 -45.81
CA GLY A 268 -20.26 -7.91 -46.36
C GLY A 268 -19.63 -6.73 -45.60
N HIS A 269 -19.60 -5.55 -46.24
CA HIS A 269 -19.02 -4.29 -45.74
C HIS A 269 -19.37 -3.95 -44.28
N THR A 270 -20.55 -4.38 -43.81
CA THR A 270 -21.01 -4.18 -42.44
C THR A 270 -20.23 -4.96 -41.39
N ALA A 271 -19.67 -6.12 -41.73
CA ALA A 271 -18.87 -6.94 -40.84
C ALA A 271 -17.49 -6.32 -40.61
N ASN A 272 -16.87 -5.75 -41.65
CA ASN A 272 -15.55 -5.11 -41.54
C ASN A 272 -15.61 -3.86 -40.64
N ALA A 273 -16.65 -3.03 -40.81
CA ALA A 273 -16.88 -1.86 -39.98
C ALA A 273 -17.12 -2.23 -38.50
N ALA A 274 -17.91 -3.28 -38.25
CA ALA A 274 -18.19 -3.75 -36.89
C ALA A 274 -16.92 -4.26 -36.19
N MET A 275 -16.07 -5.00 -36.90
CA MET A 275 -14.81 -5.50 -36.37
C MET A 275 -13.83 -4.36 -36.09
N ALA A 276 -13.69 -3.41 -37.01
CA ALA A 276 -12.82 -2.24 -36.81
C ALA A 276 -13.25 -1.38 -35.62
N PHE A 277 -14.57 -1.23 -35.41
CA PHE A 277 -15.11 -0.64 -34.19
C PHE A 277 -14.69 -1.43 -32.96
N ALA A 278 -14.96 -2.74 -32.96
CA ALA A 278 -14.74 -3.60 -31.80
C ALA A 278 -13.27 -3.64 -31.37
N TYR A 279 -12.34 -3.75 -32.33
CA TYR A 279 -10.90 -3.73 -32.08
C TYR A 279 -10.41 -2.40 -31.51
N THR A 280 -10.86 -1.28 -32.07
CA THR A 280 -10.43 0.04 -31.63
C THR A 280 -11.00 0.37 -30.25
N PHE A 281 -12.23 -0.08 -29.97
CA PHE A 281 -12.87 0.09 -28.69
C PHE A 281 -12.16 -0.71 -27.60
N SER A 282 -11.93 -2.00 -27.85
CA SER A 282 -11.26 -2.89 -26.88
C SER A 282 -9.82 -2.46 -26.64
N LEU A 283 -9.12 -1.97 -27.67
CA LEU A 283 -7.80 -1.37 -27.53
C LEU A 283 -7.84 -0.15 -26.59
N GLY A 284 -8.76 0.78 -26.80
CA GLY A 284 -8.89 1.96 -25.95
C GLY A 284 -9.19 1.63 -24.49
N LYS A 285 -10.08 0.66 -24.25
CA LYS A 285 -10.42 0.19 -22.89
C LYS A 285 -9.26 -0.56 -22.22
N ALA A 286 -8.53 -1.38 -22.97
CA ALA A 286 -7.34 -2.06 -22.47
C ALA A 286 -6.21 -1.07 -22.13
N CYS A 287 -6.01 -0.02 -22.94
CA CYS A 287 -5.08 1.06 -22.63
C CYS A 287 -5.48 1.83 -21.36
N CYS A 288 -6.77 2.13 -21.18
CA CYS A 288 -7.26 2.77 -19.95
C CYS A 288 -6.96 1.93 -18.70
N TRP A 289 -7.21 0.61 -18.77
CA TRP A 289 -6.87 -0.31 -17.68
C TRP A 289 -5.36 -0.31 -17.41
N TYR A 290 -4.54 -0.48 -18.46
CA TYR A 290 -3.08 -0.49 -18.33
C TYR A 290 -2.54 0.80 -17.70
N PHE A 291 -2.98 1.97 -18.17
CA PHE A 291 -2.55 3.25 -17.62
C PHE A 291 -3.03 3.48 -16.19
N GLY A 292 -4.21 2.95 -15.83
CA GLY A 292 -4.70 2.94 -14.45
C GLY A 292 -3.79 2.13 -13.53
N GLU A 293 -3.44 0.90 -13.92
CA GLU A 293 -2.57 0.01 -13.14
C GLU A 293 -1.15 0.58 -13.00
N VAL A 294 -0.58 1.16 -14.07
CA VAL A 294 0.74 1.81 -14.01
C VAL A 294 0.74 3.02 -13.08
N ARG A 295 -0.35 3.81 -13.09
CA ARG A 295 -0.51 4.96 -12.18
C ARG A 295 -0.59 4.52 -10.72
N ASP A 296 -1.09 3.31 -10.46
CA ASP A 296 -1.15 2.71 -9.12
C ASP A 296 0.18 2.10 -8.66
N GLY A 297 1.23 2.16 -9.50
CA GLY A 297 2.53 1.58 -9.19
C GLY A 297 2.63 0.08 -9.46
N HIS A 298 1.59 -0.54 -10.02
CA HIS A 298 1.65 -1.92 -10.47
C HIS A 298 2.43 -2.05 -11.79
N VAL A 299 2.95 -3.25 -12.04
CA VAL A 299 3.59 -3.62 -13.31
C VAL A 299 2.66 -4.60 -14.02
N PRO A 300 1.81 -4.15 -14.97
CA PRO A 300 0.83 -5.02 -15.60
C PRO A 300 1.50 -6.10 -16.43
N SER A 301 1.03 -7.35 -16.28
CA SER A 301 1.54 -8.44 -17.10
C SER A 301 0.89 -8.45 -18.50
N PRO A 302 1.55 -9.06 -19.50
CA PRO A 302 0.99 -9.18 -20.85
C PRO A 302 -0.23 -10.11 -20.90
N GLU A 303 -0.26 -11.10 -20.00
CA GLU A 303 -1.35 -12.07 -19.91
C GLU A 303 -2.63 -11.39 -19.42
N ASP A 304 -2.51 -10.53 -18.40
CA ASP A 304 -3.62 -9.73 -17.88
C ASP A 304 -4.16 -8.78 -18.95
N LEU A 305 -3.26 -8.09 -19.67
CA LEU A 305 -3.67 -7.21 -20.76
C LEU A 305 -4.42 -7.97 -21.86
N ASN A 306 -3.99 -9.19 -22.20
CA ASN A 306 -4.65 -10.04 -23.18
C ASN A 306 -6.04 -10.47 -22.73
N LYS A 307 -6.17 -10.82 -21.45
CA LYS A 307 -7.45 -11.19 -20.85
C LYS A 307 -8.43 -10.02 -20.88
N VAL A 308 -8.01 -8.86 -20.38
CA VAL A 308 -8.81 -7.62 -20.38
C VAL A 308 -9.24 -7.26 -21.80
N TRP A 309 -8.31 -7.28 -22.76
CA TRP A 309 -8.65 -6.98 -24.14
C TRP A 309 -9.69 -7.95 -24.73
N GLY A 310 -9.60 -9.24 -24.42
CA GLY A 310 -10.57 -10.25 -24.85
C GLY A 310 -11.97 -10.02 -24.29
N GLU A 311 -12.06 -9.69 -22.99
CA GLU A 311 -13.32 -9.33 -22.32
C GLU A 311 -13.93 -8.06 -22.95
N GLN A 312 -13.10 -7.05 -23.18
CA GLN A 312 -13.51 -5.78 -23.77
C GLN A 312 -13.96 -5.91 -25.23
N LEU A 313 -13.43 -6.90 -25.97
CA LEU A 313 -13.89 -7.19 -27.33
C LEU A 313 -15.34 -7.70 -27.35
N GLN A 314 -15.73 -8.53 -26.37
CA GLN A 314 -17.12 -8.99 -26.24
C GLN A 314 -18.06 -7.82 -25.89
N GLU A 315 -17.65 -6.95 -24.97
CA GLU A 315 -18.37 -5.73 -24.62
C GLU A 315 -18.55 -4.82 -25.84
N ALA A 316 -17.50 -4.65 -26.65
CA ALA A 316 -17.53 -3.80 -27.84
C ALA A 316 -18.59 -4.23 -28.87
N VAL A 317 -18.81 -5.53 -29.03
CA VAL A 317 -19.85 -6.08 -29.91
C VAL A 317 -21.25 -5.70 -29.39
N ALA A 318 -21.47 -5.74 -28.07
CA ALA A 318 -22.74 -5.31 -27.48
C ALA A 318 -22.97 -3.80 -27.67
N VAL A 319 -21.93 -2.98 -27.46
CA VAL A 319 -21.98 -1.53 -27.69
C VAL A 319 -22.30 -1.20 -29.14
N TRP A 320 -21.68 -1.90 -30.10
CA TRP A 320 -21.95 -1.73 -31.53
C TRP A 320 -23.40 -2.05 -31.89
N ARG A 321 -23.93 -3.18 -31.41
CA ARG A 321 -25.33 -3.59 -31.64
C ARG A 321 -26.32 -2.57 -31.10
N LYS A 322 -26.11 -2.09 -29.87
CA LYS A 322 -26.95 -1.06 -29.23
C LYS A 322 -27.00 0.21 -30.07
N ARG A 323 -25.86 0.65 -30.62
CA ARG A 323 -25.75 1.87 -31.44
C ARG A 323 -26.48 1.77 -32.78
N ARG A 324 -26.41 0.61 -33.45
CA ARG A 324 -27.14 0.37 -34.71
C ARG A 324 -28.65 0.21 -34.54
N GLY A 325 -29.12 -0.26 -33.38
CA GLY A 325 -30.56 -0.37 -33.10
C GLY A 325 -31.24 0.98 -32.80
N SER A 326 -30.46 2.04 -32.59
CA SER A 326 -30.92 3.39 -32.26
C SER A 326 -30.82 4.40 -33.43
N THR A 327 -30.42 3.95 -34.61
CA THR A 327 -30.33 4.70 -35.87
C THR A 327 -31.25 4.08 -36.91
#